data_AF-A0A921E352-F1
#
_entry.id   AF-A0A921E352-F1
#
_cell.length_a   1.000
_cell.length_b   1.000
_cell.length_c   1.000
_cell.angle_alpha   90.00
_cell.angle_beta   90.00
_cell.angle_gamma   90.00
#
_symmetry.space_group_name_H-M   'P 1'
#
loop_
_entity.id
_entity.type
_entity.pdbx_description
1 polymer ?
#
loop_
_entity_poly.entity_id
_entity_poly.type
_entity_poly.pdbx_seq_one_letter_code
_entity_poly.pdbx_strand_id
1 'polypeptide(L)'
;MAGTAKKTDPKLWDKVKKEVTQSSKGGKPGQWSARKAQMATSEYKKEGGGYAGKKSGDNHLKQWTDEEWGTKSGKESGKSGERYLPKKAREKLSDSEYNRSTAKKRADSAKGKQHSNQPADIAKKTASARKTGGRSGQTASKGGRGGATKAELMERARKQDIPGRSKMTKGELEHALAS
;
A
#
# COMPACT_ATOMS: atom_id res chain seq x y z
N MET A 1 -4.10 11.75 -15.64
CA MET A 1 -4.58 10.96 -14.49
C MET A 1 -4.61 9.47 -14.82
N ALA A 2 -3.88 8.62 -14.10
CA ALA A 2 -4.09 7.18 -14.15
C ALA A 2 -5.30 6.84 -13.26
N GLY A 3 -6.49 6.79 -13.86
CA GLY A 3 -7.73 6.56 -13.11
C GLY A 3 -7.77 5.15 -12.53
N THR A 4 -8.02 5.02 -11.23
CA THR A 4 -8.41 3.71 -10.67
C THR A 4 -9.67 3.24 -11.38
N ALA A 5 -9.69 1.98 -11.84
CA ALA A 5 -10.84 1.44 -12.55
C ALA A 5 -12.10 1.54 -11.67
N LYS A 6 -13.16 2.16 -12.22
CA LYS A 6 -14.45 2.32 -11.56
C LYS A 6 -15.27 1.04 -11.73
N LYS A 7 -15.98 0.62 -10.68
CA LYS A 7 -16.91 -0.51 -10.79
C LYS A 7 -18.11 -0.05 -11.62
N THR A 8 -18.55 -0.86 -12.58
CA THR A 8 -19.72 -0.56 -13.41
C THR A 8 -21.02 -0.70 -12.63
N ASP A 9 -21.06 -1.60 -11.64
CA ASP A 9 -22.20 -1.75 -10.73
C ASP A 9 -21.73 -1.69 -9.25
N PRO A 10 -21.82 -0.51 -8.61
CA PRO A 10 -21.47 -0.36 -7.20
C PRO A 10 -22.39 -1.14 -6.25
N LYS A 11 -23.68 -1.28 -6.58
CA LYS A 11 -24.66 -1.96 -5.71
C LYS A 11 -24.41 -3.46 -5.67
N LEU A 12 -24.14 -4.05 -6.83
CA LEU A 12 -23.73 -5.44 -6.93
C LEU A 12 -22.41 -5.69 -6.18
N TRP A 13 -21.43 -4.79 -6.34
CA TRP A 13 -20.17 -4.88 -5.61
C TRP A 13 -20.38 -4.90 -4.09
N ASP A 14 -21.23 -4.01 -3.57
CA ASP A 14 -21.49 -3.93 -2.12
C ASP A 14 -22.20 -5.18 -1.60
N LYS A 15 -23.15 -5.75 -2.37
CA LYS A 15 -23.80 -7.03 -2.05
C LYS A 15 -22.77 -8.17 -1.96
N VAL A 16 -21.99 -8.39 -3.03
CA VAL A 16 -20.96 -9.44 -3.10
C VAL A 16 -19.95 -9.25 -1.98
N LYS A 17 -19.50 -8.02 -1.74
CA LYS A 17 -18.56 -7.70 -0.67
C LYS A 17 -19.14 -8.07 0.69
N LYS A 18 -20.41 -7.76 0.96
CA LYS A 18 -21.08 -8.11 2.23
C LYS A 18 -21.14 -9.62 2.41
N GLU A 19 -21.59 -10.36 1.41
CA GLU A 19 -21.71 -11.83 1.45
C GLU A 19 -20.34 -12.50 1.67
N VAL A 20 -19.33 -12.13 0.89
CA VAL A 20 -17.97 -12.68 1.03
C VAL A 20 -17.33 -12.29 2.37
N THR A 21 -17.63 -11.11 2.90
CA THR A 21 -17.17 -10.70 4.23
C THR A 21 -17.76 -11.59 5.32
N GLN A 22 -19.05 -11.93 5.24
CA GLN A 22 -19.71 -12.80 6.21
C GLN A 22 -19.33 -14.29 6.07
N SER A 23 -18.86 -14.71 4.90
CA SER A 23 -18.40 -16.09 4.68
C SER A 23 -17.24 -16.50 5.61
N SER A 24 -17.20 -17.77 5.99
CA SER A 24 -16.03 -18.40 6.65
C SER A 24 -14.89 -18.72 5.67
N LYS A 25 -15.10 -18.54 4.36
CA LYS A 25 -14.07 -18.74 3.34
C LYS A 25 -13.09 -17.57 3.34
N GLY A 26 -11.79 -17.86 3.28
CA GLY A 26 -10.74 -16.85 3.16
C GLY A 26 -10.49 -16.02 4.42
N GLY A 27 -10.92 -16.47 5.61
CA GLY A 27 -10.70 -15.80 6.90
C GLY A 27 -11.88 -15.99 7.82
N LYS A 28 -11.84 -15.38 9.03
CA LYS A 28 -12.98 -15.46 9.95
C LYS A 28 -14.21 -14.75 9.37
N PRO A 29 -15.43 -15.23 9.63
CA PRO A 29 -16.67 -14.52 9.33
C PRO A 29 -16.65 -13.07 9.82
N GLY A 30 -17.21 -12.15 9.05
CA GLY A 30 -17.25 -10.72 9.36
C GLY A 30 -15.95 -9.96 9.11
N GLN A 31 -14.84 -10.64 8.81
CA GLN A 31 -13.55 -10.00 8.55
C GLN A 31 -13.26 -9.82 7.06
N TRP A 32 -12.63 -8.71 6.70
CA TRP A 32 -12.10 -8.49 5.35
C TRP A 32 -10.64 -8.93 5.26
N SER A 33 -10.32 -9.71 4.23
CA SER A 33 -8.97 -10.26 3.98
C SER A 33 -8.59 -10.16 2.50
N ALA A 34 -7.31 -10.32 2.17
CA ALA A 34 -6.86 -10.35 0.77
C ALA A 34 -7.51 -11.48 -0.03
N ARG A 35 -7.68 -12.67 0.57
CA ARG A 35 -8.33 -13.80 -0.09
C ARG A 35 -9.81 -13.53 -0.34
N LYS A 36 -10.49 -12.90 0.60
CA LYS A 36 -11.87 -12.43 0.42
C LYS A 36 -12.00 -11.36 -0.66
N ALA A 37 -11.04 -10.45 -0.75
CA ALA A 37 -11.01 -9.48 -1.85
C ALA A 37 -10.87 -10.15 -3.24
N GLN A 38 -10.04 -11.20 -3.34
CA GLN A 38 -9.92 -12.00 -4.57
C GLN A 38 -11.24 -12.69 -4.93
N MET A 39 -11.88 -13.35 -3.95
CA MET A 39 -13.16 -14.03 -4.15
C MET A 39 -14.27 -13.04 -4.51
N ALA A 40 -14.39 -11.93 -3.80
CA ALA A 40 -15.36 -10.88 -4.11
C ALA A 40 -15.17 -10.33 -5.53
N THR A 41 -13.92 -10.19 -6.00
CA THR A 41 -13.64 -9.79 -7.39
C THR A 41 -14.08 -10.86 -8.38
N SER A 42 -13.91 -12.14 -8.06
CA SER A 42 -14.35 -13.26 -8.90
C SER A 42 -15.87 -13.34 -8.98
N GLU A 43 -16.56 -13.32 -7.84
CA GLU A 43 -18.03 -13.38 -7.78
C GLU A 43 -18.66 -12.13 -8.40
N TYR A 44 -18.11 -10.94 -8.16
CA TYR A 44 -18.59 -9.71 -8.80
C TYR A 44 -18.56 -9.82 -10.33
N LYS A 45 -17.48 -10.37 -10.90
CA LYS A 45 -17.40 -10.60 -12.36
C LYS A 45 -18.38 -11.67 -12.84
N LYS A 46 -18.57 -12.73 -12.06
CA LYS A 46 -19.49 -13.83 -12.37
C LYS A 46 -20.95 -13.35 -12.38
N GLU A 47 -21.32 -12.44 -11.48
CA GLU A 47 -22.65 -11.82 -11.43
C GLU A 47 -22.83 -10.67 -12.45
N GLY A 48 -21.91 -10.52 -13.42
CA GLY A 48 -22.02 -9.52 -14.50
C GLY A 48 -21.37 -8.16 -14.19
N GLY A 49 -20.71 -8.03 -13.04
CA GLY A 49 -19.97 -6.84 -12.64
C GLY A 49 -18.70 -6.60 -13.46
N GLY A 50 -18.54 -5.37 -13.94
CA GLY A 50 -17.41 -4.93 -14.75
C GLY A 50 -16.59 -3.83 -14.09
N TYR A 51 -15.49 -3.46 -14.77
CA TYR A 51 -14.66 -2.31 -14.40
C TYR A 51 -14.48 -1.40 -15.61
N ALA A 52 -14.76 -0.11 -15.44
CA ALA A 52 -14.59 0.94 -16.45
C ALA A 52 -13.35 1.80 -16.15
N GLY A 53 -12.61 2.14 -17.20
CA GLY A 53 -11.44 3.03 -17.13
C GLY A 53 -10.13 2.34 -17.51
N LYS A 54 -9.13 3.15 -17.87
CA LYS A 54 -7.79 2.66 -18.22
C LYS A 54 -7.10 2.11 -16.97
N LYS A 55 -6.49 0.93 -17.07
CA LYS A 55 -5.58 0.42 -16.03
C LYS A 55 -4.43 1.40 -15.89
N SER A 56 -4.16 1.83 -14.65
CA SER A 56 -2.95 2.59 -14.37
C SER A 56 -1.71 1.74 -14.64
N GLY A 57 -0.70 2.34 -15.27
CA GLY A 57 0.64 1.76 -15.38
C GLY A 57 1.45 1.86 -14.08
N ASP A 58 0.86 2.36 -12.99
CA ASP A 58 1.54 2.51 -11.70
C ASP A 58 2.01 1.14 -11.18
N ASN A 59 3.34 1.01 -11.12
CA ASN A 59 4.07 -0.23 -10.88
C ASN A 59 4.16 -0.60 -9.39
N HIS A 60 3.43 0.05 -8.47
CA HIS A 60 3.60 -0.17 -7.03
C HIS A 60 3.36 -1.64 -6.62
N LEU A 61 2.37 -2.31 -7.21
CA LEU A 61 2.11 -3.73 -6.93
C LEU A 61 3.25 -4.62 -7.39
N LYS A 62 3.87 -4.31 -8.54
CA LYS A 62 5.01 -5.07 -9.02
C LYS A 62 6.23 -4.83 -8.12
N GLN A 63 6.51 -3.58 -7.74
CA GLN A 63 7.56 -3.27 -6.76
C GLN A 63 7.35 -4.02 -5.44
N TRP A 64 6.11 -4.09 -4.96
CA TRP A 64 5.74 -4.84 -3.76
C TRP A 64 5.96 -6.35 -3.91
N THR A 65 5.62 -6.93 -5.06
CA THR A 65 5.84 -8.35 -5.38
C THR A 65 7.33 -8.68 -5.56
N ASP A 66 8.11 -7.75 -6.11
CA ASP A 66 9.57 -7.92 -6.30
C ASP A 66 10.35 -7.86 -4.96
N GLU A 67 9.72 -7.43 -3.86
CA GLU A 67 10.37 -7.45 -2.54
C GLU A 67 10.47 -8.88 -2.00
N GLU A 68 11.62 -9.24 -1.43
CA GLU A 68 11.80 -10.51 -0.75
C GLU A 68 11.12 -10.47 0.63
N TRP A 69 9.88 -10.97 0.72
CA TRP A 69 9.12 -11.00 1.96
C TRP A 69 9.41 -12.25 2.81
N GLY A 70 9.62 -12.07 4.12
CA GLY A 70 9.88 -13.19 5.01
C GLY A 70 9.95 -12.85 6.49
N THR A 71 10.27 -13.84 7.30
CA THR A 71 10.61 -13.71 8.73
C THR A 71 12.13 -13.83 8.93
N LYS A 72 12.65 -13.39 10.08
CA LYS A 72 14.09 -13.48 10.36
C LYS A 72 14.57 -14.93 10.36
N SER A 73 13.80 -15.85 10.93
CA SER A 73 14.13 -17.28 10.99
C SER A 73 13.83 -18.07 9.71
N GLY A 74 13.10 -17.50 8.75
CA GLY A 74 12.57 -18.23 7.58
C GLY A 74 11.32 -19.07 7.88
N LYS A 75 10.93 -19.22 9.15
CA LYS A 75 9.71 -19.94 9.53
C LYS A 75 8.45 -19.14 9.19
N GLU A 76 7.35 -19.84 8.97
CA GLU A 76 6.06 -19.21 8.69
C GLU A 76 5.64 -18.28 9.84
N SER A 77 5.40 -17.01 9.52
CA SER A 77 4.97 -15.96 10.46
C SER A 77 3.72 -16.33 11.27
N GLY A 78 2.82 -17.15 10.69
CA GLY A 78 1.64 -17.67 11.37
C GLY A 78 1.97 -18.66 12.49
N LYS A 79 3.01 -19.49 12.31
CA LYS A 79 3.47 -20.49 13.28
C LYS A 79 4.45 -19.91 14.29
N SER A 80 5.47 -19.18 13.82
CA SER A 80 6.51 -18.61 14.71
C SER A 80 6.06 -17.37 15.46
N GLY A 81 4.97 -16.73 15.01
CA GLY A 81 4.53 -15.44 15.52
C GLY A 81 5.43 -14.27 15.10
N GLU A 82 6.52 -14.53 14.37
CA GLU A 82 7.47 -13.52 13.90
C GLU A 82 6.84 -12.51 12.95
N ARG A 83 7.37 -11.30 12.93
CA ARG A 83 6.87 -10.29 11.99
C ARG A 83 7.34 -10.61 10.56
N TYR A 84 6.36 -10.66 9.66
CA TYR A 84 6.56 -10.78 8.21
C TYR A 84 6.87 -9.39 7.64
N LEU A 85 8.08 -9.22 7.10
CA LEU A 85 8.62 -7.95 6.63
C LEU A 85 9.42 -8.18 5.35
N PRO A 86 9.57 -7.16 4.49
CA PRO A 86 10.48 -7.24 3.37
C PRO A 86 11.93 -7.25 3.87
N LYS A 87 12.80 -7.96 3.16
CA LYS A 87 14.20 -8.21 3.53
C LYS A 87 14.96 -6.94 3.88
N LYS A 88 14.84 -5.90 3.04
CA LYS A 88 15.48 -4.59 3.29
C LYS A 88 15.04 -3.94 4.60
N ALA A 89 13.76 -4.07 4.95
CA ALA A 89 13.27 -3.57 6.21
C ALA A 89 13.81 -4.39 7.39
N ARG A 90 13.96 -5.71 7.24
CA ARG A 90 14.54 -6.58 8.27
C ARG A 90 16.01 -6.24 8.53
N GLU A 91 16.80 -6.06 7.48
CA GLU A 91 18.24 -5.73 7.56
C GLU A 91 18.50 -4.37 8.22
N LYS A 92 17.54 -3.43 8.16
CA LYS A 92 17.63 -2.14 8.83
C LYS A 92 17.29 -2.19 10.31
N LEU A 93 16.68 -3.27 10.79
CA LEU A 93 16.35 -3.43 12.21
C LEU A 93 17.50 -4.09 12.96
N SER A 94 17.76 -3.61 14.17
CA SER A 94 18.54 -4.37 15.14
C SER A 94 17.75 -5.57 15.63
N ASP A 95 18.47 -6.54 16.20
CA ASP A 95 17.86 -7.74 16.77
C ASP A 95 16.85 -7.41 17.87
N SER A 96 17.18 -6.44 18.72
CA SER A 96 16.28 -5.94 19.77
C SER A 96 15.00 -5.31 19.18
N GLU A 97 15.12 -4.49 18.13
CA GLU A 97 13.96 -3.89 17.46
C GLU A 97 13.07 -4.95 16.81
N TYR A 98 13.66 -5.91 16.09
CA TYR A 98 12.92 -7.02 15.48
C TYR A 98 12.18 -7.85 16.54
N ASN A 99 12.85 -8.17 17.64
CA ASN A 99 12.29 -8.94 18.74
C ASN A 99 11.15 -8.19 19.43
N ARG A 100 11.31 -6.90 19.72
CA ARG A 100 10.25 -6.05 20.31
C ARG A 100 9.02 -5.98 19.40
N SER A 101 9.25 -5.79 18.11
CA SER A 101 8.21 -5.73 17.09
C SER A 101 7.45 -7.07 16.93
N THR A 102 8.17 -8.18 17.04
CA THR A 102 7.63 -9.54 17.03
C THR A 102 6.88 -9.86 18.32
N ALA A 103 7.40 -9.49 19.49
CA ALA A 103 6.74 -9.66 20.78
C ALA A 103 5.38 -8.93 20.81
N LYS A 104 5.34 -7.69 20.31
CA LYS A 104 4.10 -6.95 20.08
C LYS A 104 3.10 -7.72 19.21
N LYS A 105 3.56 -8.30 18.09
CA LYS A 105 2.72 -9.11 17.20
C LYS A 105 2.15 -10.32 17.95
N ARG A 106 2.99 -11.08 18.65
CA ARG A 106 2.57 -12.24 19.44
C ARG A 106 1.52 -11.86 20.49
N ALA A 107 1.74 -10.77 21.22
CA ALA A 107 0.80 -10.28 22.24
C ALA A 107 -0.55 -9.86 21.63
N ASP A 108 -0.55 -9.17 20.49
CA ASP A 108 -1.80 -8.79 19.80
C ASP A 108 -2.52 -10.02 19.22
N SER A 109 -1.78 -10.98 18.66
CA SER A 109 -2.34 -12.25 18.16
C SER A 109 -2.94 -13.10 19.28
N ALA A 110 -2.30 -13.17 20.44
CA ALA A 110 -2.84 -13.85 21.62
C ALA A 110 -4.16 -13.21 22.10
N LYS A 111 -4.31 -11.90 21.91
CA LYS A 111 -5.56 -11.15 22.16
C LYS A 111 -6.60 -11.31 21.04
N GLY A 112 -6.39 -12.24 20.10
CA GLY A 112 -7.31 -12.52 19.00
C GLY A 112 -7.36 -11.44 17.90
N LYS A 113 -6.46 -10.46 17.92
CA LYS A 113 -6.46 -9.38 16.92
C LYS A 113 -6.00 -9.91 15.56
N GLN A 114 -6.76 -9.58 14.51
CA GLN A 114 -6.41 -9.93 13.13
C GLN A 114 -5.12 -9.24 12.67
N HIS A 115 -4.90 -7.99 13.09
CA HIS A 115 -3.74 -7.18 12.72
C HIS A 115 -3.02 -6.64 13.96
N SER A 116 -1.69 -6.54 13.86
CA SER A 116 -0.83 -5.94 14.90
C SER A 116 0.00 -4.80 14.33
N ASN A 117 -0.26 -3.59 14.82
CA ASN A 117 0.52 -2.42 14.47
C ASN A 117 1.94 -2.55 15.03
N GLN A 118 2.92 -2.31 14.16
CA GLN A 118 4.33 -2.23 14.54
C GLN A 118 4.53 -1.00 15.46
N PRO A 119 5.42 -1.07 16.47
CA PRO A 119 5.78 0.10 17.27
C PRO A 119 6.18 1.28 16.37
N ALA A 120 5.72 2.50 16.71
CA ALA A 120 5.71 3.63 15.77
C ALA A 120 7.10 4.03 15.25
N ASP A 121 8.12 3.98 16.11
CA ASP A 121 9.52 4.23 15.78
C ASP A 121 10.08 3.18 14.80
N ILE A 122 9.79 1.90 15.05
CA ILE A 122 10.19 0.80 14.17
C ILE A 122 9.39 0.85 12.86
N ALA A 123 8.12 1.24 12.91
CA ALA A 123 7.29 1.42 11.72
C ALA A 123 7.88 2.51 10.82
N LYS A 124 8.31 3.65 11.39
CA LYS A 124 9.00 4.73 10.67
C LYS A 124 10.30 4.21 10.02
N LYS A 125 11.14 3.51 10.78
CA LYS A 125 12.40 2.94 10.28
C LYS A 125 12.20 1.94 9.14
N THR A 126 11.25 1.02 9.28
CA THR A 126 10.93 0.04 8.23
C THR A 126 10.23 0.66 7.03
N ALA A 127 9.46 1.74 7.21
CA ALA A 127 8.83 2.45 6.10
C ALA A 127 9.90 3.12 5.21
N SER A 128 10.92 3.75 5.81
CA SER A 128 12.05 4.33 5.08
C SER A 128 12.88 3.29 4.29
N ALA A 129 12.82 2.02 4.68
CA ALA A 129 13.55 0.93 4.04
C ALA A 129 12.80 0.25 2.89
N ARG A 130 11.47 0.43 2.81
CA ARG A 130 10.65 -0.15 1.74
C ARG A 130 10.84 0.63 0.45
N LYS A 131 10.85 -0.08 -0.69
CA LYS A 131 10.77 0.59 -1.99
C LYS A 131 9.31 0.97 -2.22
N THR A 132 8.77 1.88 -1.43
CA THR A 132 7.42 2.38 -1.69
C THR A 132 7.46 3.19 -2.99
N GLY A 133 6.77 2.71 -4.03
CA GLY A 133 6.24 3.61 -5.06
C GLY A 133 5.52 4.74 -4.34
N GLY A 134 6.05 5.95 -4.48
CA GLY A 134 6.02 6.95 -3.42
C GLY A 134 4.63 7.32 -2.89
N ARG A 135 4.47 7.32 -1.56
CA ARG A 135 3.63 8.28 -0.83
C ARG A 135 3.89 8.25 0.68
N SER A 136 5.02 8.79 1.13
CA SER A 136 5.14 9.37 2.48
C SER A 136 6.42 10.18 2.59
N GLY A 137 6.30 11.51 2.71
CA GLY A 137 7.32 12.41 3.25
C GLY A 137 8.69 12.40 2.55
N GLN A 138 8.81 13.03 1.39
CA GLN A 138 10.12 13.31 0.79
C GLN A 138 10.63 14.65 1.33
N THR A 139 11.31 14.61 2.48
CA THR A 139 12.40 15.54 2.81
C THR A 139 13.71 14.76 2.64
N ALA A 140 14.69 15.41 2.03
CA ALA A 140 16.09 14.99 1.80
C ALA A 140 16.42 14.19 0.52
N SER A 141 16.73 14.95 -0.53
CA SER A 141 18.04 14.98 -1.24
C SER A 141 18.82 13.66 -1.43
N LYS A 142 18.98 13.22 -2.70
CA LYS A 142 20.23 13.34 -3.51
C LYS A 142 20.00 12.80 -4.93
N GLY A 143 20.56 13.51 -5.93
CA GLY A 143 20.27 13.47 -7.38
C GLY A 143 20.63 12.18 -8.14
N GLY A 144 20.46 12.07 -9.47
CA GLY A 144 20.03 12.96 -10.56
C GLY A 144 19.40 12.09 -11.67
N ARG A 145 18.60 12.60 -12.62
CA ARG A 145 18.94 13.55 -13.69
C ARG A 145 17.89 14.68 -13.81
N GLY A 146 18.35 15.91 -13.63
CA GLY A 146 18.07 17.04 -14.53
C GLY A 146 16.65 17.59 -14.68
N GLY A 147 15.79 17.55 -13.67
CA GLY A 147 14.51 18.27 -13.73
C GLY A 147 13.89 18.48 -12.36
N ALA A 148 13.19 19.60 -12.18
CA ALA A 148 12.56 19.97 -10.91
C ALA A 148 11.69 18.82 -10.37
N THR A 149 11.72 18.59 -9.06
CA THR A 149 10.89 17.54 -8.45
C THR A 149 9.42 17.92 -8.55
N LYS A 150 8.50 16.94 -8.52
CA LYS A 150 7.06 17.25 -8.51
C LYS A 150 6.68 18.17 -7.34
N ALA A 151 7.38 18.06 -6.21
CA ALA A 151 7.19 18.93 -5.05
C ALA A 151 7.62 20.38 -5.35
N GLU A 152 8.78 20.58 -5.98
CA GLU A 152 9.25 21.91 -6.40
C GLU A 152 8.31 22.56 -7.43
N LEU A 153 7.84 21.78 -8.39
CA LEU A 153 6.87 22.24 -9.38
C LEU A 153 5.52 22.57 -8.74
N MET A 154 5.07 21.80 -7.75
CA MET A 154 3.88 22.12 -6.95
C MET A 154 4.03 23.40 -6.14
N GLU A 155 5.22 23.67 -5.61
CA GLU A 155 5.51 24.89 -4.87
C GLU A 155 5.54 26.12 -5.80
N ARG A 156 6.19 26.01 -6.96
CA ARG A 156 6.18 27.06 -7.99
C ARG A 156 4.77 27.32 -8.50
N ALA A 157 4.00 26.27 -8.79
CA ALA A 157 2.61 26.39 -9.23
C ALA A 157 1.70 26.99 -8.15
N ARG A 158 2.05 26.80 -6.87
CA ARG A 158 1.36 27.49 -5.75
C ARG A 158 1.71 28.98 -5.72
N LYS A 159 2.98 29.35 -5.96
CA LYS A 159 3.44 30.75 -5.99
C LYS A 159 2.84 31.54 -7.16
N GLN A 160 2.51 30.87 -8.26
CA GLN A 160 1.84 31.45 -9.43
C GLN A 160 0.31 31.23 -9.42
N ASP A 161 -0.26 30.77 -8.29
CA ASP A 161 -1.69 30.52 -8.12
C ASP A 161 -2.36 29.69 -9.23
N ILE A 162 -1.62 28.75 -9.82
CA ILE A 162 -2.12 27.89 -10.90
C ILE A 162 -3.33 27.08 -10.38
N PRO A 163 -4.53 27.27 -10.98
CA PRO A 163 -5.72 26.55 -10.58
C PRO A 163 -5.60 25.06 -10.93
N GLY A 164 -6.11 24.19 -10.07
CA GLY A 164 -6.05 22.75 -10.30
C GLY A 164 -4.66 22.10 -10.15
N ARG A 165 -3.62 22.85 -9.76
CA ARG A 165 -2.25 22.36 -9.53
C ARG A 165 -2.16 21.07 -8.71
N SER A 166 -3.02 20.89 -7.70
CA SER A 166 -3.04 19.69 -6.86
C SER A 166 -3.47 18.41 -7.57
N LYS A 167 -4.16 18.53 -8.71
CA LYS A 167 -4.58 17.42 -9.57
C LYS A 167 -3.59 17.16 -10.72
N MET A 168 -2.62 18.04 -10.93
CA MET A 168 -1.65 17.92 -12.03
C MET A 168 -0.56 16.87 -11.74
N THR A 169 -0.15 16.18 -12.79
CA THR A 169 1.04 15.32 -12.87
C THR A 169 2.30 16.18 -12.96
N LYS A 170 3.50 15.56 -12.86
CA LYS A 170 4.76 16.30 -12.96
C LYS A 170 4.87 17.05 -14.31
N GLY A 171 4.58 16.38 -15.42
CA GLY A 171 4.63 17.00 -16.75
C GLY A 171 3.56 18.08 -16.96
N GLU A 172 2.35 17.89 -16.42
CA GLU A 172 1.31 18.93 -16.47
C GLU A 172 1.71 20.19 -15.67
N LEU A 173 2.43 20.04 -14.55
CA LEU A 173 2.96 21.18 -13.79
C LEU A 173 4.13 21.86 -14.52
N GLU A 174 5.02 21.11 -15.18
CA GLU A 174 6.10 21.67 -16.00
C GLU A 174 5.54 22.51 -17.15
N HIS A 175 4.52 22.00 -17.85
CA HIS A 175 3.85 22.74 -18.91
C HIS A 175 3.11 23.99 -18.39
N ALA A 176 2.36 23.85 -17.30
CA ALA A 176 1.60 24.97 -16.73
C ALA A 176 2.49 26.09 -16.18
N LEU A 177 3.72 25.79 -15.78
CA LEU A 177 4.72 26.76 -15.32
C LEU A 177 5.55 27.39 -16.45
N ALA A 178 5.50 26.80 -17.65
CA ALA A 178 6.16 27.30 -18.85
C ALA A 178 5.20 28.10 -19.76
N SER A 179 3.92 28.16 -19.39
CA SER A 179 2.87 28.97 -20.04
C SER A 179 2.72 30.30 -19.32
#